data_AF-A0A1A8SLE3-F1
#
_entry.id   AF-A0A1A8SLE3-F1
#
_cell.length_a   1.000
_cell.length_b   1.000
_cell.length_c   1.000
_cell.angle_alpha   90.00
_cell.angle_beta   90.00
_cell.angle_gamma   90.00
#
_symmetry.space_group_name_H-M   'P 1'
#
loop_
_entity.id
_entity.type
_entity.pdbx_description
1 polymer ?
#
loop_
_entity_poly.entity_id
_entity_poly.type
_entity_poly.pdbx_seq_one_letter_code
_entity_poly.pdbx_strand_id
1 'polypeptide(L)'
;STGQECLEMVAQRLELLETHYFGLWFQGKTQTPAQRWVELEKPLKKQLDKFGNEPLLIFGVMFYVPSVSRLEQEATRYQYYLQVKKEVLDGRLPCTVERGIRLAGLAVQADFGDFTHSSSQDFLRDLMLFPVNWPNGDEVLDDWTKRV
;
A
#
# COMPACT_ATOMS: atom_id res chain seq x y z
N SER A 1 -12.13 -0.74 23.65
CA SER A 1 -10.80 -0.32 23.24
C SER A 1 -10.82 1.01 22.52
N THR A 2 -9.76 1.80 22.69
CA THR A 2 -9.50 3.03 21.93
C THR A 2 -8.95 2.70 20.53
N GLY A 3 -8.83 3.70 19.66
CA GLY A 3 -8.12 3.52 18.40
C GLY A 3 -6.62 3.27 18.62
N GLN A 4 -6.03 3.90 19.65
CA GLN A 4 -4.64 3.74 20.05
C GLN A 4 -4.31 2.28 20.39
N GLU A 5 -5.08 1.67 21.29
CA GLU A 5 -4.89 0.26 21.67
C GLU A 5 -4.99 -0.67 20.45
N CYS A 6 -5.88 -0.37 19.49
CA CYS A 6 -5.99 -1.16 18.28
C CYS A 6 -4.76 -1.00 17.36
N LEU A 7 -4.27 0.23 17.21
CA LEU A 7 -3.08 0.53 16.40
C LEU A 7 -1.85 -0.16 17.00
N GLU A 8 -1.70 -0.13 18.33
CA GLU A 8 -0.61 -0.80 19.05
C GLU A 8 -0.63 -2.32 18.82
N MET A 9 -1.81 -2.95 18.84
CA MET A 9 -1.94 -4.38 18.55
C MET A 9 -1.56 -4.73 17.10
N VAL A 10 -1.86 -3.85 16.13
CA VAL A 10 -1.42 -4.03 14.74
C VAL A 10 0.10 -3.83 14.64
N ALA A 11 0.63 -2.77 15.24
CA ALA A 11 2.05 -2.47 15.25
C ALA A 11 2.88 -3.59 15.88
N GLN A 12 2.41 -4.16 17.00
CA GLN A 12 3.05 -5.29 17.65
C GLN A 12 3.14 -6.51 16.73
N ARG A 13 2.06 -6.83 16.00
CA ARG A 13 2.04 -7.96 15.05
C ARG A 13 2.94 -7.73 13.83
N LEU A 14 3.16 -6.48 13.45
CA LEU A 14 4.02 -6.09 12.34
C LEU A 14 5.44 -5.74 12.80
N GLU A 15 5.75 -5.88 14.09
CA GLU A 15 7.04 -5.55 14.70
C GLU A 15 7.48 -4.08 14.46
N LEU A 16 6.50 -3.17 14.43
CA LEU A 16 6.71 -1.74 14.21
C LEU A 16 6.97 -0.99 15.52
N LEU A 17 8.11 -0.31 15.61
CA LEU A 17 8.43 0.64 16.69
C LEU A 17 8.17 2.10 16.26
N GLU A 18 8.37 2.43 14.99
CA GLU A 18 8.12 3.78 14.42
C GLU A 18 6.62 4.02 14.11
N THR A 19 5.75 3.81 15.12
CA THR A 19 4.28 3.82 14.94
C THR A 19 3.71 5.19 14.59
N HIS A 20 4.44 6.27 14.85
CA HIS A 20 4.01 7.66 14.62
C HIS A 20 3.79 8.02 13.14
N TYR A 21 4.23 7.18 12.20
CA TYR A 21 3.97 7.36 10.77
C TYR A 21 2.63 6.77 10.31
N PHE A 22 2.02 5.90 11.12
CA PHE A 22 0.90 5.08 10.72
C PHE A 22 -0.40 5.46 11.44
N GLY A 23 -1.50 4.98 10.87
CA GLY A 23 -2.80 5.08 11.51
C GLY A 23 -3.76 4.03 10.99
N LEU A 24 -4.99 4.11 11.51
CA LEU A 24 -6.11 3.31 11.06
C LEU A 24 -7.13 4.23 10.39
N TRP A 25 -7.71 3.81 9.28
CA TRP A 25 -8.83 4.51 8.66
C TRP A 25 -9.96 3.54 8.30
N PHE A 26 -11.16 4.07 8.12
CA PHE A 26 -12.33 3.31 7.68
C PHE A 26 -13.11 4.11 6.62
N GLN A 27 -13.92 3.40 5.83
CA GLN A 27 -14.79 4.04 4.86
C GLN A 27 -16.02 4.64 5.57
N GLY A 28 -16.34 5.91 5.29
CA GLY A 28 -17.46 6.63 5.86
C GLY A 28 -18.79 6.33 5.16
N LYS A 29 -19.91 6.38 5.90
CA LYS A 29 -21.28 6.13 5.38
C LYS A 29 -21.74 7.14 4.32
N THR A 30 -21.47 8.43 4.55
CA THR A 30 -22.15 9.51 3.79
C THR A 30 -21.29 10.76 3.55
N GLN A 31 -20.09 10.83 4.12
CA GLN A 31 -19.23 12.01 4.00
C GLN A 31 -18.20 11.83 2.88
N THR A 32 -17.97 12.92 2.15
CA THR A 32 -16.82 13.09 1.26
C THR A 32 -15.75 13.92 2.00
N PRO A 33 -14.49 13.45 2.09
CA PRO A 33 -13.96 12.22 1.51
C PRO A 33 -14.50 10.96 2.19
N ALA A 34 -14.67 9.90 1.39
CA ALA A 34 -15.19 8.61 1.86
C ALA A 34 -14.23 7.90 2.83
N GLN A 35 -13.00 8.38 3.01
CA GLN A 35 -12.02 7.80 3.93
C GLN A 35 -11.88 8.67 5.18
N ARG A 36 -11.95 8.06 6.36
CA ARG A 36 -11.80 8.74 7.65
C ARG A 36 -10.76 8.05 8.51
N TRP A 37 -9.75 8.80 8.96
CA TRP A 37 -8.80 8.36 9.97
C TRP A 37 -9.47 8.22 11.34
N VAL A 38 -9.10 7.16 12.06
CA VAL A 38 -9.53 6.90 13.43
C VAL A 38 -8.91 7.93 14.36
N GLU A 39 -9.74 8.52 15.21
CA GLU A 39 -9.28 9.35 16.32
C GLU A 39 -8.79 8.42 17.44
N LEU A 40 -7.47 8.29 17.58
CA LEU A 40 -6.84 7.24 18.41
C LEU A 40 -7.26 7.29 19.88
N GLU A 41 -7.45 8.49 20.43
CA GLU A 41 -7.87 8.71 21.83
C GLU A 41 -9.34 8.37 22.10
N LYS A 42 -10.15 8.16 21.05
CA LYS A 42 -11.60 7.94 21.19
C LYS A 42 -11.95 6.46 21.09
N PRO A 43 -13.07 6.02 21.72
CA PRO A 43 -13.54 4.64 21.59
C PRO A 43 -13.78 4.26 20.12
N LEU A 44 -13.05 3.25 19.64
CA LEU A 44 -13.06 2.84 18.23
C LEU A 44 -14.45 2.42 17.76
N LYS A 45 -15.14 1.60 18.56
CA LYS A 45 -16.51 1.13 18.28
C LYS A 45 -17.48 2.28 18.06
N LYS A 46 -17.42 3.33 18.89
CA LYS A 46 -18.32 4.50 18.74
C LYS A 46 -18.09 5.24 17.43
N GLN A 47 -16.85 5.28 16.94
CA GLN A 47 -16.52 5.93 15.67
C GLN A 47 -17.04 5.11 14.49
N LEU A 48 -16.84 3.79 14.50
CA LEU A 48 -17.33 2.88 13.46
C LEU A 48 -18.86 2.85 13.42
N ASP A 49 -19.54 2.69 14.56
CA ASP A 49 -21.01 2.65 14.61
C ASP A 49 -21.63 3.95 14.06
N LYS A 50 -21.02 5.09 14.41
CA LYS A 50 -21.51 6.41 14.04
C LYS A 50 -21.17 6.79 12.60
N PHE A 51 -19.97 6.50 12.13
CA PHE A 51 -19.44 7.04 10.88
C PHE A 51 -19.07 5.98 9.83
N GLY A 52 -18.78 4.74 10.22
CA GLY A 52 -18.24 3.70 9.35
C GLY A 52 -19.29 2.98 8.51
N ASN A 53 -19.01 2.81 7.22
CA ASN A 53 -19.87 2.10 6.28
C ASN A 53 -19.92 0.59 6.58
N GLU A 54 -18.76 0.03 6.93
CA GLU A 54 -18.57 -1.38 7.26
C GLU A 54 -17.60 -1.51 8.44
N PRO A 55 -17.59 -2.62 9.19
CA PRO A 55 -16.64 -2.85 10.27
C PRO A 55 -15.25 -3.25 9.75
N LEU A 56 -14.74 -2.53 8.74
CA LEU A 56 -13.42 -2.70 8.16
C LEU A 56 -12.50 -1.54 8.55
N LEU A 57 -11.34 -1.89 9.11
CA LEU A 57 -10.27 -0.95 9.40
C LEU A 57 -9.11 -1.26 8.48
N ILE A 58 -8.53 -0.20 7.92
CA ILE A 58 -7.37 -0.26 7.06
C ILE A 58 -6.22 0.41 7.79
N PHE A 59 -5.13 -0.34 7.95
CA PHE A 59 -3.84 0.18 8.39
C PHE A 59 -3.15 0.88 7.22
N GLY A 60 -2.56 2.05 7.44
CA GLY A 60 -1.88 2.79 6.39
C GLY A 60 -0.94 3.88 6.89
N VAL A 61 -0.12 4.40 5.98
CA VAL A 61 0.77 5.52 6.23
C VAL A 61 -0.05 6.81 6.28
N MET A 62 0.06 7.55 7.38
CA MET A 62 -0.54 8.89 7.52
C MET A 62 0.42 10.00 7.11
N PHE A 63 1.71 9.83 7.42
CA PHE A 63 2.71 10.88 7.24
C PHE A 63 3.88 10.38 6.40
N TYR A 64 4.00 10.86 5.18
CA TYR A 64 5.14 10.52 4.33
C TYR A 64 6.37 11.34 4.68
N VAL A 65 7.53 10.68 4.73
CA VAL A 65 8.83 11.34 4.89
C VAL A 65 9.42 11.72 3.53
N PRO A 66 10.21 12.80 3.44
CA PRO A 66 10.82 13.25 2.18
C PRO A 66 11.95 12.32 1.69
N SER A 67 12.47 11.44 2.55
CA SER A 67 13.52 10.48 2.20
C SER A 67 13.37 9.21 3.01
N VAL A 68 13.51 8.05 2.36
CA VAL A 68 13.51 6.72 3.01
C VAL A 68 14.64 6.55 4.02
N SER A 69 15.71 7.34 3.91
CA SER A 69 16.82 7.34 4.88
C SER A 69 16.42 7.81 6.27
N ARG A 70 15.21 8.38 6.43
CA ARG A 70 14.64 8.78 7.72
C ARG A 70 13.86 7.66 8.42
N LEU A 71 13.64 6.54 7.73
CA LEU A 71 12.99 5.36 8.30
C LEU A 71 14.08 4.42 8.78
N GLU A 72 14.16 4.21 10.09
CA GLU A 72 15.24 3.43 10.70
C GLU A 72 14.98 1.93 10.57
N GLN A 73 13.72 1.51 10.74
CA GLN A 73 13.36 0.10 10.72
C GLN A 73 13.01 -0.40 9.32
N GLU A 74 13.44 -1.62 9.03
CA GLU A 74 13.09 -2.31 7.80
C GLU A 74 11.59 -2.58 7.70
N ALA A 75 10.95 -2.98 8.80
CA ALA A 75 9.51 -3.16 8.87
C ALA A 75 8.76 -1.87 8.47
N THR A 76 9.19 -0.71 8.95
CA THR A 76 8.62 0.59 8.57
C THR A 76 8.79 0.87 7.08
N ARG A 77 10.00 0.67 6.54
CA ARG A 77 10.28 0.83 5.09
C ARG A 77 9.40 -0.08 4.25
N TYR A 78 9.20 -1.32 4.70
CA TYR A 78 8.37 -2.29 4.00
C TYR A 78 6.89 -1.88 3.98
N GLN A 79 6.34 -1.39 5.10
CA GLN A 79 4.97 -0.88 5.13
C GLN A 79 4.77 0.34 4.21
N TYR A 80 5.76 1.24 4.14
CA TYR A 80 5.76 2.33 3.17
C TYR A 80 5.78 1.82 1.73
N TYR A 81 6.62 0.83 1.43
CA TYR A 81 6.66 0.19 0.10
C TYR A 81 5.28 -0.38 -0.27
N LEU A 82 4.64 -1.15 0.62
CA LEU A 82 3.32 -1.74 0.35
C LEU A 82 2.26 -0.67 0.09
N GLN A 83 2.25 0.40 0.89
CA GLN A 83 1.32 1.51 0.73
C GLN A 83 1.53 2.21 -0.63
N VAL A 84 2.77 2.56 -0.98
CA VAL A 84 3.09 3.25 -2.24
C VAL A 84 2.82 2.34 -3.44
N LYS A 85 3.19 1.05 -3.38
CA LYS A 85 2.88 0.06 -4.42
C LYS A 85 1.37 0.00 -4.67
N LYS A 86 0.57 -0.08 -3.61
CA LYS A 86 -0.89 -0.06 -3.69
C LYS A 86 -1.41 1.24 -4.31
N GLU A 87 -0.89 2.39 -3.91
CA GLU A 87 -1.32 3.69 -4.47
C GLU A 87 -0.99 3.85 -5.95
N VAL A 88 0.16 3.33 -6.40
CA VAL A 88 0.50 3.27 -7.83
C VAL A 88 -0.47 2.35 -8.56
N LEU A 89 -0.67 1.12 -8.09
CA LEU A 89 -1.54 0.13 -8.74
C LEU A 89 -3.00 0.57 -8.78
N ASP A 90 -3.50 1.21 -7.72
CA ASP A 90 -4.85 1.77 -7.66
C ASP A 90 -5.00 3.06 -8.50
N GLY A 91 -3.92 3.57 -9.11
CA GLY A 91 -3.91 4.80 -9.91
C GLY A 91 -4.01 6.10 -9.09
N ARG A 92 -3.92 6.02 -7.76
CA ARG A 92 -3.94 7.19 -6.86
C ARG A 92 -2.63 7.98 -6.88
N LEU A 93 -1.51 7.29 -7.09
CA LEU A 93 -0.20 7.91 -7.27
C LEU A 93 0.18 7.84 -8.76
N PRO A 94 -0.04 8.93 -9.53
CA PRO A 94 0.25 8.92 -10.96
C PRO A 94 1.75 8.80 -11.20
N CYS A 95 2.11 7.97 -12.18
CA CYS A 95 3.47 7.85 -12.67
C CYS A 95 3.46 7.72 -14.20
N THR A 96 4.61 8.02 -14.82
CA THR A 96 4.82 7.77 -16.24
C THR A 96 4.98 6.27 -16.49
N VAL A 97 4.64 5.79 -17.69
CA VAL A 97 4.84 4.39 -18.12
C VAL A 97 6.24 3.87 -17.75
N GLU A 98 7.28 4.62 -18.12
CA GLU A 98 8.67 4.24 -17.84
C GLU A 98 8.97 4.03 -16.34
N ARG A 99 8.37 4.88 -15.49
CA ARG A 99 8.55 4.78 -14.04
C ARG A 99 7.77 3.59 -13.50
N GLY A 100 6.56 3.33 -14.00
CA GLY A 100 5.78 2.16 -13.58
C GLY A 100 6.46 0.84 -13.96
N ILE A 101 7.02 0.73 -15.17
CA ILE A 101 7.82 -0.45 -15.58
C ILE A 101 8.99 -0.66 -14.62
N ARG A 102 9.76 0.40 -14.32
CA ARG A 102 10.87 0.30 -13.38
C ARG A 102 10.41 -0.07 -11.96
N LEU A 103 9.29 0.48 -11.50
CA LEU A 103 8.73 0.15 -10.19
C LEU A 103 8.24 -1.29 -10.13
N ALA A 104 7.65 -1.81 -11.20
CA ALA A 104 7.23 -3.20 -11.33
C ALA A 104 8.45 -4.14 -11.25
N GLY A 105 9.54 -3.84 -11.97
CA GLY A 105 10.77 -4.65 -11.89
C GLY A 105 11.38 -4.67 -10.49
N LEU A 106 11.43 -3.51 -9.82
CA LEU A 106 11.88 -3.44 -8.43
C LEU A 106 10.95 -4.19 -7.46
N ALA A 107 9.64 -4.16 -7.69
CA ALA A 107 8.67 -4.89 -6.87
C ALA A 107 8.79 -6.40 -7.08
N VAL A 108 8.98 -6.87 -8.32
CA VAL A 108 9.25 -8.29 -8.62
C VAL A 108 10.54 -8.74 -7.94
N GLN A 109 11.61 -7.95 -8.04
CA GLN A 109 12.87 -8.25 -7.36
C GLN A 109 12.70 -8.31 -5.83
N ALA A 110 11.88 -7.44 -5.24
CA ALA A 110 11.60 -7.45 -3.81
C ALA A 110 10.78 -8.70 -3.39
N ASP A 111 9.85 -9.15 -4.23
CA ASP A 111 8.94 -10.26 -3.92
C ASP A 111 9.54 -11.64 -4.26
N PHE A 112 10.38 -11.74 -5.30
CA PHE A 112 10.89 -13.02 -5.85
C PHE A 112 12.42 -13.17 -5.79
N GLY A 113 13.16 -12.13 -5.44
CA GLY A 113 14.62 -12.15 -5.41
C GLY A 113 15.27 -12.06 -6.78
N ASP A 114 16.54 -12.45 -6.87
CA ASP A 114 17.37 -12.29 -8.06
C ASP A 114 16.86 -13.10 -9.26
N PHE A 115 16.84 -12.47 -10.42
CA PHE A 115 16.59 -13.17 -11.68
C PHE A 115 17.68 -14.19 -11.98
N THR A 116 17.27 -15.43 -12.25
CA THR A 116 18.16 -16.47 -12.78
C THR A 116 17.78 -16.80 -14.21
N HIS A 117 18.76 -16.93 -15.11
CA HIS A 117 18.53 -17.21 -16.54
C HIS A 117 17.76 -18.50 -16.83
N SER A 118 17.62 -19.39 -15.84
CA SER A 118 16.85 -20.63 -15.92
C SER A 118 15.35 -20.46 -15.63
N SER A 119 14.92 -19.32 -15.09
CA SER A 119 13.53 -19.08 -14.69
C SER A 119 12.71 -18.58 -15.88
N SER A 120 11.57 -19.22 -16.15
CA SER A 120 10.56 -18.63 -17.05
C SER A 120 10.02 -17.32 -16.45
N GLN A 121 9.73 -16.34 -17.31
CA GLN A 121 9.07 -15.09 -16.96
C GLN A 121 7.55 -15.15 -17.13
N ASP A 122 6.98 -16.31 -17.48
CA ASP A 122 5.54 -16.46 -17.73
C ASP A 122 4.69 -16.06 -16.51
N PHE A 123 5.22 -16.25 -15.29
CA PHE A 123 4.54 -15.88 -14.05
C PHE A 123 4.27 -14.38 -13.93
N LEU A 124 5.02 -13.52 -14.63
CA LEU A 124 4.80 -12.07 -14.62
C LEU A 124 3.41 -11.69 -15.15
N ARG A 125 2.83 -12.51 -16.04
CA ARG A 125 1.49 -12.30 -16.60
C ARG A 125 0.37 -12.49 -15.59
N ASP A 126 0.64 -13.24 -14.52
CA ASP A 126 -0.31 -13.47 -13.44
C ASP A 126 -0.23 -12.38 -12.35
N LEU A 127 0.73 -11.44 -12.47
CA LEU A 127 0.95 -10.37 -11.49
C LEU A 127 0.25 -9.07 -11.90
N MET A 128 -0.28 -8.36 -10.89
CA MET A 128 -0.73 -6.99 -11.03
C MET A 128 0.49 -6.05 -11.04
N LEU A 129 1.08 -5.83 -12.21
CA LEU A 129 2.31 -5.05 -12.38
C LEU A 129 2.06 -3.55 -12.59
N PHE A 130 0.91 -3.18 -13.17
CA PHE A 130 0.64 -1.83 -13.65
C PHE A 130 -0.66 -1.23 -13.09
N PRO A 131 -0.78 0.11 -13.07
CA PRO A 131 -1.98 0.79 -12.60
C PRO A 131 -3.25 0.39 -13.36
N VAL A 132 -4.34 0.19 -12.63
CA VAL A 132 -5.66 -0.24 -13.18
C VAL A 132 -6.29 0.77 -14.14
N ASN A 133 -5.81 2.02 -14.13
CA ASN A 133 -6.30 3.10 -14.99
C ASN A 133 -5.46 3.30 -16.25
N TRP A 134 -4.44 2.48 -16.49
CA TRP A 134 -3.64 2.54 -17.71
C TRP A 134 -4.36 1.86 -18.89
N PRO A 135 -3.97 2.17 -20.15
CA PRO A 135 -4.55 1.56 -21.33
C PRO A 135 -4.55 0.02 -21.28
N ASN A 136 -5.73 -0.59 -21.43
CA ASN A 136 -5.97 -2.03 -21.29
C ASN A 136 -5.86 -2.80 -22.63
N GLY A 137 -4.90 -2.44 -23.49
CA GLY A 137 -4.63 -3.25 -24.69
C GLY A 137 -3.69 -4.40 -24.33
N ASP A 138 -4.11 -5.65 -24.52
CA ASP A 138 -3.30 -6.84 -24.20
C ASP A 138 -1.90 -6.78 -24.81
N GLU A 139 -1.76 -6.25 -26.04
CA GLU A 139 -0.47 -6.08 -26.72
C GLU A 139 0.44 -5.05 -26.02
N VAL A 140 -0.13 -3.95 -25.54
CA VAL A 140 0.61 -2.88 -24.86
C VAL A 140 1.05 -3.37 -23.47
N LEU A 141 0.20 -4.13 -22.79
CA LEU A 141 0.50 -4.72 -21.50
C LEU A 141 1.60 -5.79 -21.62
N ASP A 142 1.56 -6.62 -22.66
CA ASP A 142 2.59 -7.62 -22.93
C ASP A 142 3.95 -6.96 -23.29
N ASP A 143 3.95 -5.86 -24.05
CA ASP A 143 5.16 -5.05 -24.29
C ASP A 143 5.78 -4.52 -23.00
N TRP A 144 4.97 -3.92 -22.12
CA TRP A 144 5.47 -3.40 -20.85
C TRP A 144 5.95 -4.50 -19.91
N THR A 145 5.24 -5.63 -19.87
CA THR A 145 5.60 -6.78 -19.04
C THR A 145 6.95 -7.38 -19.46
N LYS A 146 7.27 -7.42 -20.75
CA LYS A 146 8.60 -7.84 -21.24
C LYS A 146 9.74 -6.91 -20.85
N ARG A 147 9.43 -5.69 -20.41
CA ARG A 147 10.39 -4.66 -20.02
C ARG A 147 10.59 -4.56 -18.51
N VAL A 148 9.84 -5.37 -17.74
CA VAL A 148 9.98 -5.57 -16.28
C VAL A 148 11.15 -6.50 -16.00
#